data_AF-A0A103ZTC3-F1
#
_entry.id   AF-A0A103ZTC3-F1
#
_cell.length_a   1.000
_cell.length_b   1.000
_cell.length_c   1.000
_cell.angle_alpha   90.00
_cell.angle_beta   90.00
_cell.angle_gamma   90.00
#
_symmetry.space_group_name_H-M   'P 1'
#
loop_
_entity.id
_entity.type
_entity.pdbx_description
1 polymer ?
#
loop_
_entity_poly.entity_id
_entity_poly.type
_entity_poly.pdbx_seq_one_letter_code
_entity_poly.pdbx_strand_id
1 'polypeptide(L)'
;MPSEVFRWDAAANLVSSDHPGGYVEHNRLKMFEDKRFEYDVYGRLVRKVSGHGPAKELVLEYDDWNQLKTVVTKDRLGTATTHFEYDAFGRRIRKLNGSYASTGFLWDGMRLVQETYHDRQGEEALTYLYESNSYVPLARIDQGKAAANDADVRDAVYYFHNDVSGLPEELTDAGGELVWQARYKVWGNAVQEEWVARKPQRSIPAWGEAQFSAPTPPHVPRPQNFRFQGQYLDRETGLHYNTFRFYDPDLGRFITTDPISLRGGINLYKYTPNPISWIDPWGLTGFFTPSVFTAPSGSTHTVYQQAID
;
A
#
# COMPACT_ATOMS: atom_id res chain seq x y z
N MET A 1 9.94 -18.90 0.89
CA MET A 1 9.99 -18.08 2.13
C MET A 1 9.97 -19.01 3.33
N PRO A 2 10.60 -18.64 4.46
CA PRO A 2 10.48 -19.40 5.70
C PRO A 2 9.02 -19.44 6.17
N SER A 3 8.65 -20.46 6.94
CA SER A 3 7.31 -20.56 7.54
C SER A 3 7.09 -19.42 8.55
N GLU A 4 5.93 -18.76 8.47
CA GLU A 4 5.50 -17.76 9.45
C GLU A 4 4.60 -18.42 10.52
N VAL A 5 4.79 -18.05 11.79
CA VAL A 5 4.00 -18.53 12.92
C VAL A 5 3.50 -17.34 13.72
N PHE A 6 2.19 -17.28 13.92
CA PHE A 6 1.52 -16.17 14.61
C PHE A 6 0.89 -16.63 15.92
N ARG A 7 0.86 -15.74 16.90
CA ARG A 7 0.23 -15.97 18.21
C ARG A 7 -0.61 -14.77 18.58
N TRP A 8 -1.74 -15.05 19.23
CA TRP A 8 -2.68 -14.01 19.66
C TRP A 8 -2.99 -14.15 21.14
N ASP A 9 -3.23 -13.02 21.79
CA ASP A 9 -3.86 -12.99 23.11
C ASP A 9 -5.39 -13.21 23.02
N ALA A 10 -6.06 -13.26 24.16
CA ALA A 10 -7.52 -13.46 24.22
C ALA A 10 -8.34 -12.32 23.59
N ALA A 11 -7.75 -11.13 23.41
CA ALA A 11 -8.38 -9.98 22.76
C ALA A 11 -8.01 -9.88 21.26
N ALA A 12 -7.39 -10.92 20.70
CA ALA A 12 -6.94 -11.02 19.32
C ALA A 12 -5.86 -9.98 18.92
N ASN A 13 -5.01 -9.57 19.87
CA ASN A 13 -3.79 -8.82 19.55
C ASN A 13 -2.69 -9.79 19.14
N LEU A 14 -1.98 -9.48 18.05
CA LEU A 14 -0.78 -10.21 17.65
C LEU A 14 0.32 -10.00 18.69
N VAL A 15 0.88 -11.09 19.23
CA VAL A 15 1.90 -11.06 20.29
C VAL A 15 3.13 -11.87 19.90
N SER A 16 4.29 -11.46 20.44
CA SER A 16 5.57 -12.09 20.15
C SER A 16 5.68 -13.49 20.76
N SER A 17 6.40 -14.39 20.08
CA SER A 17 6.53 -15.79 20.49
C SER A 17 7.33 -16.02 21.75
N ASP A 18 8.28 -15.14 22.05
CA ASP A 18 9.15 -15.17 23.22
C ASP A 18 8.47 -14.61 24.48
N HIS A 19 7.37 -13.85 24.33
CA HIS A 19 6.60 -13.25 25.43
C HIS A 19 5.09 -13.42 25.19
N PRO A 20 4.49 -14.59 25.52
CA PRO A 20 3.11 -14.93 25.16
C PRO A 20 1.99 -14.08 25.80
N GLY A 21 2.32 -13.10 26.64
CA GLY A 21 1.37 -12.09 27.12
C GLY A 21 1.39 -10.78 26.32
N GLY A 22 2.46 -10.53 25.54
CA GLY A 22 2.77 -9.23 24.95
C GLY A 22 2.87 -8.11 26.00
N TYR A 23 3.54 -7.01 25.67
CA TYR A 23 3.32 -5.79 26.46
C TYR A 23 2.09 -5.10 25.87
N VAL A 24 0.90 -5.58 26.20
CA VAL A 24 -0.37 -5.05 25.68
C VAL A 24 -1.19 -4.43 26.81
N GLU A 25 -1.72 -3.24 26.59
CA GLU A 25 -2.56 -2.54 27.56
C GLU A 25 -3.74 -1.86 26.84
N HIS A 26 -4.98 -2.27 27.15
CA HIS A 26 -6.19 -1.78 26.47
C HIS A 26 -6.12 -1.95 24.94
N ASN A 27 -5.67 -3.14 24.48
CA ASN A 27 -5.37 -3.45 23.07
C ASN A 27 -4.25 -2.63 22.41
N ARG A 28 -3.58 -1.74 23.16
CA ARG A 28 -2.40 -1.00 22.69
C ARG A 28 -1.16 -1.84 22.88
N LEU A 29 -0.48 -2.17 21.79
CA LEU A 29 0.72 -2.99 21.80
C LEU A 29 1.92 -2.10 22.09
N LYS A 30 2.51 -2.18 23.28
CA LYS A 30 3.68 -1.39 23.70
C LYS A 30 4.99 -1.97 23.21
N MET A 31 5.05 -3.28 22.96
CA MET A 31 6.22 -3.96 22.42
C MET A 31 5.83 -5.20 21.62
N PHE A 32 6.51 -5.41 20.49
CA PHE A 32 6.37 -6.59 19.63
C PHE A 32 7.71 -6.90 19.00
N GLU A 33 8.26 -8.09 19.27
CA GLU A 33 9.62 -8.45 18.88
C GLU A 33 10.62 -7.37 19.33
N ASP A 34 11.36 -6.77 18.39
CA ASP A 34 12.33 -5.71 18.58
C ASP A 34 11.72 -4.29 18.60
N LYS A 35 10.40 -4.17 18.42
CA LYS A 35 9.70 -2.90 18.20
C LYS A 35 9.02 -2.41 19.46
N ARG A 36 9.08 -1.11 19.70
CA ARG A 36 8.47 -0.42 20.86
C ARG A 36 7.54 0.68 20.39
N PHE A 37 6.44 0.86 21.10
CA PHE A 37 5.34 1.73 20.68
C PHE A 37 4.83 2.58 21.84
N GLU A 38 4.57 3.84 21.56
CA GLU A 38 3.98 4.78 22.50
C GLU A 38 2.71 5.40 21.88
N TYR A 39 1.70 5.59 22.72
CA TYR A 39 0.38 6.06 22.33
C TYR A 39 0.00 7.27 23.16
N ASP A 40 -0.74 8.20 22.58
CA ASP A 40 -1.33 9.31 23.32
C ASP A 40 -2.56 8.90 24.14
N VAL A 41 -3.17 9.87 24.82
CA VAL A 41 -4.37 9.68 25.65
C VAL A 41 -5.61 9.26 24.85
N TYR A 42 -5.64 9.52 23.53
CA TYR A 42 -6.71 9.11 22.63
C TYR A 42 -6.46 7.72 22.02
N GLY A 43 -5.33 7.09 22.35
CA GLY A 43 -4.96 5.78 21.83
C GLY A 43 -4.39 5.81 20.41
N ARG A 44 -3.90 6.96 19.94
CA ARG A 44 -3.22 7.06 18.64
C ARG A 44 -1.73 6.83 18.82
N LEU A 45 -1.10 6.05 17.94
CA LEU A 45 0.34 5.80 17.99
C LEU A 45 1.10 7.11 17.73
N VAL A 46 1.91 7.56 18.69
CA VAL A 46 2.73 8.78 18.57
C VAL A 46 4.21 8.49 18.37
N ARG A 47 4.65 7.26 18.68
CA ARG A 47 6.04 6.86 18.50
C ARG A 47 6.18 5.38 18.22
N LYS A 48 6.99 5.02 17.23
CA LYS A 48 7.43 3.65 16.94
C LYS A 48 8.94 3.61 16.83
N VAL A 49 9.58 2.70 17.56
CA VAL A 49 11.03 2.44 17.45
C VAL A 49 11.21 0.99 17.04
N SER A 50 11.99 0.75 15.98
CA SER A 50 12.33 -0.60 15.49
C SER A 50 13.82 -0.84 15.69
N GLY A 51 14.18 -1.98 16.29
CA GLY A 51 15.55 -2.35 16.65
C GLY A 51 16.21 -3.35 15.70
N HIS A 52 15.46 -3.99 14.82
CA HIS A 52 15.94 -4.96 13.85
C HIS A 52 16.54 -4.24 12.63
N GLY A 53 17.85 -4.38 12.44
CA GLY A 53 18.59 -3.68 11.39
C GLY A 53 19.03 -2.26 11.78
N PRO A 54 19.10 -1.30 10.85
CA PRO A 54 19.22 0.11 11.18
C PRO A 54 18.09 0.53 12.12
N ALA A 55 18.43 1.07 13.29
CA ALA A 55 17.43 1.65 14.17
C ALA A 55 16.61 2.68 13.39
N LYS A 56 15.29 2.46 13.33
CA LYS A 56 14.32 3.37 12.70
C LYS A 56 13.34 3.83 13.75
N GLU A 57 13.16 5.14 13.84
CA GLU A 57 12.19 5.79 14.72
C GLU A 57 11.18 6.57 13.87
N LEU A 58 9.90 6.41 14.18
CA LEU A 58 8.82 7.25 13.69
C LEU A 58 8.26 8.05 14.86
N VAL A 59 8.13 9.36 14.68
CA VAL A 59 7.34 10.24 15.57
C VAL A 59 6.15 10.75 14.77
N LEU A 60 4.95 10.56 15.29
CA LEU A 60 3.69 10.76 14.58
C LEU A 60 2.87 11.85 15.25
N GLU A 61 2.36 12.78 14.45
CA GLU A 61 1.51 13.87 14.89
C GLU A 61 0.18 13.84 14.14
N TYR A 62 -0.89 14.16 14.85
CA TYR A 62 -2.26 14.13 14.34
C TYR A 62 -2.86 15.53 14.42
N ASP A 63 -3.82 15.80 13.54
CA ASP A 63 -4.62 17.02 13.61
C ASP A 63 -5.80 16.89 14.60
N ASP A 64 -6.61 17.96 14.66
CA ASP A 64 -7.78 18.06 15.54
C ASP A 64 -8.94 17.15 15.10
N TRP A 65 -8.89 16.61 13.87
CA TRP A 65 -9.83 15.60 13.36
C TRP A 65 -9.34 14.16 13.55
N ASN A 66 -8.26 13.96 14.32
CA ASN A 66 -7.61 12.67 14.54
C ASN A 66 -6.97 12.03 13.29
N GLN A 67 -6.70 12.82 12.24
CA GLN A 67 -6.04 12.34 11.04
C GLN A 67 -4.52 12.49 11.19
N LEU A 68 -3.75 11.52 10.70
CA LEU A 68 -2.29 11.58 10.76
C LEU A 68 -1.80 12.73 9.88
N LYS A 69 -1.18 13.73 10.48
CA LYS A 69 -0.78 14.97 9.81
C LYS A 69 0.70 14.96 9.43
N THR A 70 1.55 14.54 10.35
CA THR A 70 3.01 14.57 10.18
C THR A 70 3.63 13.28 10.67
N VAL A 71 4.61 12.77 9.93
CA VAL A 71 5.51 11.71 10.40
C VAL A 71 6.95 12.17 10.24
N VAL A 72 7.69 12.18 11.33
CA VAL A 72 9.14 12.36 11.33
C VAL A 72 9.79 10.99 11.40
N THR A 73 10.45 10.60 10.33
CA THR A 73 11.24 9.36 10.24
C THR A 73 12.69 9.68 10.54
N LYS A 74 13.29 8.97 11.51
CA LYS A 74 14.71 9.02 11.81
C LYS A 74 15.33 7.64 11.60
N ASP A 75 16.39 7.58 10.82
CA ASP A 75 17.16 6.36 10.59
C ASP A 75 18.66 6.68 10.45
N ARG A 76 19.45 5.71 9.97
CA ARG A 76 20.89 5.90 9.74
C ARG A 76 21.23 6.92 8.64
N LEU A 77 20.29 7.20 7.72
CA LEU A 77 20.47 8.13 6.61
C LEU A 77 20.14 9.57 7.01
N GLY A 78 19.30 9.76 8.03
CA GLY A 78 19.05 11.06 8.63
C GLY A 78 17.63 11.19 9.18
N THR A 79 17.13 12.43 9.16
CA THR A 79 15.75 12.76 9.55
C THR A 79 15.01 13.25 8.32
N ALA A 80 13.85 12.64 8.05
CA ALA A 80 12.93 13.05 7.00
C ALA A 80 11.55 13.33 7.62
N THR A 81 10.83 14.31 7.06
CA THR A 81 9.48 14.65 7.50
C THR A 81 8.52 14.51 6.33
N THR A 82 7.46 13.73 6.55
CA THR A 82 6.34 13.58 5.61
C THR A 82 5.11 14.24 6.20
N HIS A 83 4.45 15.09 5.43
CA HIS A 83 3.18 15.72 5.81
C HIS A 83 2.05 15.25 4.91
N PHE A 84 0.84 15.17 5.46
CA PHE A 84 -0.36 14.77 4.76
C PHE A 84 -1.45 15.83 4.86
N GLU A 85 -2.25 15.95 3.80
CA GLU A 85 -3.40 16.84 3.76
C GLU A 85 -4.62 16.08 3.23
N TYR A 86 -5.78 16.40 3.80
CA TYR A 86 -7.03 15.69 3.56
C TYR A 86 -8.11 16.65 3.09
N ASP A 87 -9.08 16.13 2.34
CA ASP A 87 -10.33 16.85 2.08
C ASP A 87 -11.33 16.68 3.24
N ALA A 88 -12.47 17.36 3.13
CA ALA A 88 -13.53 17.32 4.14
C ALA A 88 -14.21 15.93 4.29
N PHE A 89 -14.00 15.02 3.33
CA PHE A 89 -14.49 13.64 3.40
C PHE A 89 -13.47 12.69 4.02
N GLY A 90 -12.30 13.20 4.44
CA GLY A 90 -11.24 12.43 5.07
C GLY A 90 -10.28 11.75 4.08
N ARG A 91 -10.42 11.99 2.77
CA ARG A 91 -9.56 11.41 1.76
C ARG A 91 -8.28 12.23 1.65
N ARG A 92 -7.13 11.55 1.61
CA ARG A 92 -5.84 12.24 1.45
C ARG A 92 -5.74 12.83 0.05
N ILE A 93 -5.55 14.15 -0.04
CA ILE A 93 -5.41 14.88 -1.31
C ILE A 93 -3.95 15.24 -1.62
N ARG A 94 -3.08 15.29 -0.60
CA ARG A 94 -1.66 15.59 -0.80
C ARG A 94 -0.76 14.90 0.21
N LYS A 95 0.44 14.51 -0.25
CA LYS A 95 1.59 14.10 0.56
C LYS A 95 2.78 14.99 0.22
N LEU A 96 3.48 15.50 1.22
CA LEU A 96 4.67 16.33 1.08
C LEU A 96 5.86 15.59 1.69
N ASN A 97 6.92 15.38 0.92
CA ASN A 97 8.14 14.71 1.35
C ASN A 97 9.27 15.73 1.44
N GLY A 98 9.47 16.28 2.65
CA GLY A 98 10.32 17.45 2.84
C GLY A 98 9.84 18.66 2.02
N SER A 99 10.79 19.46 1.52
CA SER A 99 10.49 20.73 0.84
C SER A 99 10.47 20.64 -0.70
N TYR A 100 10.78 19.48 -1.28
CA TYR A 100 11.13 19.38 -2.72
C TYR A 100 10.28 18.42 -3.54
N ALA A 101 9.49 17.57 -2.88
CA ALA A 101 8.65 16.58 -3.56
C ALA A 101 7.26 16.54 -2.94
N SER A 102 6.25 16.46 -3.78
CA SER A 102 4.88 16.24 -3.38
C SER A 102 4.20 15.21 -4.26
N THR A 103 3.16 14.59 -3.72
CA THR A 103 2.25 13.71 -4.45
C THR A 103 0.83 14.20 -4.23
N GLY A 104 0.14 14.59 -5.29
CA GLY A 104 -1.30 14.85 -5.30
C GLY A 104 -2.08 13.55 -5.53
N PHE A 105 -3.27 13.45 -4.94
CA PHE A 105 -4.14 12.28 -5.06
C PHE A 105 -5.52 12.69 -5.56
N LEU A 106 -6.00 12.02 -6.61
CA LEU A 106 -7.33 12.21 -7.18
C LEU A 106 -8.23 11.02 -6.87
N TRP A 107 -9.48 11.29 -6.50
CA TRP A 107 -10.42 10.27 -6.03
C TRP A 107 -11.71 10.25 -6.88
N ASP A 108 -12.19 9.05 -7.16
CA ASP A 108 -13.52 8.75 -7.67
C ASP A 108 -14.30 8.05 -6.54
N GLY A 109 -15.30 8.73 -5.97
CA GLY A 109 -15.90 8.29 -4.70
C GLY A 109 -14.84 8.09 -3.61
N MET A 110 -14.80 6.90 -3.00
CA MET A 110 -13.78 6.48 -2.03
C MET A 110 -12.61 5.67 -2.64
N ARG A 111 -12.42 5.74 -3.97
CA ARG A 111 -11.37 5.01 -4.69
C ARG A 111 -10.32 5.95 -5.28
N LEU A 112 -9.05 5.69 -4.97
CA LEU A 112 -7.93 6.47 -5.49
C LEU A 112 -7.74 6.16 -6.98
N VAL A 113 -7.88 7.14 -7.86
CA VAL A 113 -7.80 6.93 -9.32
C VAL A 113 -6.57 7.53 -9.97
N GLN A 114 -5.90 8.49 -9.31
CA GLN A 114 -4.65 9.04 -9.86
C GLN A 114 -3.72 9.53 -8.76
N GLU A 115 -2.43 9.35 -8.99
CA GLU A 115 -1.35 10.04 -8.28
C GLU A 115 -0.64 10.99 -9.22
N THR A 116 -0.35 12.21 -8.77
CA THR A 116 0.46 13.16 -9.53
C THR A 116 1.69 13.51 -8.71
N TYR A 117 2.87 13.09 -9.17
CA TYR A 117 4.15 13.43 -8.57
C TYR A 117 4.61 14.80 -9.05
N HIS A 118 5.09 15.63 -8.14
CA HIS A 118 5.77 16.87 -8.45
C HIS A 118 7.13 16.88 -7.75
N ASP A 119 8.21 16.75 -8.51
CA ASP A 119 9.58 16.77 -8.00
C ASP A 119 10.54 17.42 -9.00
N ARG A 120 11.85 17.24 -8.79
CA ARG A 120 12.90 17.81 -9.66
C ARG A 120 12.86 17.25 -11.08
N GLN A 121 12.24 16.10 -11.30
CA GLN A 121 12.07 15.44 -12.59
C GLN A 121 10.80 15.91 -13.32
N GLY A 122 10.10 16.90 -12.75
CA GLY A 122 8.89 17.50 -13.28
C GLY A 122 7.63 16.86 -12.71
N GLU A 123 6.53 17.06 -13.42
CA GLU A 123 5.25 16.45 -13.10
C GLU A 123 5.12 15.10 -13.80
N GLU A 124 4.50 14.14 -13.12
CA GLU A 124 4.19 12.82 -13.68
C GLU A 124 2.93 12.26 -13.04
N ALA A 125 1.91 11.99 -13.85
CA ALA A 125 0.67 11.37 -13.40
C ALA A 125 0.66 9.85 -13.64
N LEU A 126 0.13 9.12 -12.66
CA LEU A 126 -0.16 7.69 -12.74
C LEU A 126 -1.65 7.48 -12.50
N THR A 127 -2.35 7.01 -13.52
CA THR A 127 -3.80 6.75 -13.47
C THR A 127 -4.07 5.27 -13.27
N TYR A 128 -5.04 4.94 -12.42
CA TYR A 128 -5.37 3.57 -12.06
C TYR A 128 -6.77 3.19 -12.56
N LEU A 129 -6.85 2.01 -13.16
CA LEU A 129 -8.09 1.35 -13.54
C LEU A 129 -8.28 0.15 -12.61
N TYR A 130 -9.54 -0.15 -12.30
CA TYR A 130 -9.92 -1.22 -11.38
C TYR A 130 -10.93 -2.15 -12.04
N GLU A 131 -11.05 -3.35 -11.50
CA GLU A 131 -12.18 -4.22 -11.82
C GLU A 131 -13.52 -3.53 -11.46
N SER A 132 -14.59 -3.93 -12.13
CA SER A 132 -15.92 -3.33 -11.92
C SER A 132 -16.37 -3.50 -10.47
N ASN A 133 -16.78 -2.39 -9.85
CA ASN A 133 -17.25 -2.33 -8.45
C ASN A 133 -16.28 -3.03 -7.49
N SER A 134 -14.99 -2.77 -7.66
CA SER A 134 -13.92 -3.40 -6.88
C SER A 134 -12.79 -2.41 -6.55
N TYR A 135 -12.01 -2.75 -5.53
CA TYR A 135 -10.71 -2.13 -5.22
C TYR A 135 -9.53 -2.93 -5.81
N VAL A 136 -9.79 -4.04 -6.50
CA VAL A 136 -8.76 -4.82 -7.21
C VAL A 136 -8.24 -3.99 -8.40
N PRO A 137 -6.96 -3.62 -8.41
CA PRO A 137 -6.40 -2.84 -9.50
C PRO A 137 -6.26 -3.72 -10.75
N LEU A 138 -6.62 -3.17 -11.90
CA LEU A 138 -6.60 -3.85 -13.19
C LEU A 138 -5.44 -3.36 -14.07
N ALA A 139 -5.29 -2.04 -14.19
CA ALA A 139 -4.21 -1.44 -14.98
C ALA A 139 -3.72 -0.12 -14.39
N ARG A 140 -2.49 0.24 -14.70
CA ARG A 140 -1.85 1.53 -14.43
C ARG A 140 -1.44 2.17 -15.75
N ILE A 141 -1.71 3.46 -15.89
CA ILE A 141 -1.31 4.27 -17.04
C ILE A 141 -0.37 5.35 -16.53
N ASP A 142 0.89 5.29 -16.96
CA ASP A 142 1.91 6.28 -16.64
C ASP A 142 1.95 7.31 -17.77
N GLN A 143 1.76 8.58 -17.41
CA GLN A 143 1.77 9.67 -18.38
C GLN A 143 3.13 9.74 -19.08
N GLY A 144 3.10 9.70 -20.41
CA GLY A 144 4.30 9.81 -21.23
C GLY A 144 4.99 11.17 -21.03
N LYS A 145 6.30 11.16 -20.79
CA LYS A 145 7.11 12.38 -20.76
C LYS A 145 7.69 12.68 -22.13
N ALA A 146 7.29 13.81 -22.71
CA ALA A 146 7.85 14.26 -23.97
C ALA A 146 9.32 14.67 -23.81
N ALA A 147 10.21 14.00 -24.53
CA ALA A 147 11.53 14.56 -24.78
C ALA A 147 11.37 15.78 -25.68
N ALA A 148 12.24 16.79 -25.53
CA ALA A 148 12.14 18.08 -26.25
C ALA A 148 12.04 17.97 -27.79
N ASN A 149 12.37 16.81 -28.36
CA ASN A 149 12.41 16.55 -29.80
C ASN A 149 11.57 15.32 -30.22
N ASP A 150 10.72 14.78 -29.35
CA ASP A 150 9.89 13.60 -29.65
C ASP A 150 8.41 13.97 -29.61
N ALA A 151 7.76 13.95 -30.78
CA ALA A 151 6.38 14.40 -30.96
C ALA A 151 5.34 13.28 -30.85
N ASP A 152 5.75 12.01 -30.78
CA ASP A 152 4.84 10.84 -30.70
C ASP A 152 4.97 10.16 -29.33
N VAL A 153 4.75 10.95 -28.28
CA VAL A 153 4.85 10.49 -26.89
C VAL A 153 3.55 9.79 -26.52
N ARG A 154 3.68 8.54 -26.08
CA ARG A 154 2.56 7.71 -25.67
C ARG A 154 2.69 7.36 -24.19
N ASP A 155 1.54 7.24 -23.55
CA ASP A 155 1.46 6.74 -22.18
C ASP A 155 1.88 5.27 -22.13
N ALA A 156 2.57 4.89 -21.06
CA ALA A 156 2.90 3.49 -20.80
C ALA A 156 1.75 2.84 -20.02
N VAL A 157 1.31 1.66 -20.47
CA VAL A 157 0.24 0.90 -19.82
C VAL A 157 0.83 -0.36 -19.20
N TYR A 158 0.50 -0.59 -17.93
CA TYR A 158 0.86 -1.76 -17.16
C TYR A 158 -0.39 -2.47 -16.65
N TYR A 159 -0.37 -3.80 -16.63
CA TYR A 159 -1.47 -4.64 -16.18
C TYR A 159 -1.10 -5.34 -14.89
N PHE A 160 -2.00 -5.29 -13.91
CA PHE A 160 -1.83 -5.91 -12.60
C PHE A 160 -2.18 -7.40 -12.64
N HIS A 161 -1.32 -8.21 -12.03
CA HIS A 161 -1.61 -9.60 -11.67
C HIS A 161 -1.62 -9.69 -10.16
N ASN A 162 -2.81 -9.91 -9.61
CA ASN A 162 -3.06 -9.85 -8.18
C ASN A 162 -3.27 -11.25 -7.59
N ASP A 163 -2.97 -11.40 -6.30
CA ASP A 163 -3.36 -12.57 -5.54
C ASP A 163 -4.88 -12.59 -5.26
N VAL A 164 -5.35 -13.61 -4.53
CA VAL A 164 -6.77 -13.77 -4.17
C VAL A 164 -7.32 -12.66 -3.27
N SER A 165 -6.46 -11.92 -2.56
CA SER A 165 -6.83 -10.78 -1.73
C SER A 165 -6.84 -9.46 -2.53
N GLY A 166 -6.47 -9.50 -3.82
CA GLY A 166 -6.31 -8.32 -4.67
C GLY A 166 -4.99 -7.58 -4.43
N LEU A 167 -4.02 -8.22 -3.76
CA LEU A 167 -2.67 -7.69 -3.55
C LEU A 167 -1.85 -7.88 -4.84
N PRO A 168 -1.29 -6.82 -5.44
CA PRO A 168 -0.46 -6.93 -6.64
C PRO A 168 0.79 -7.77 -6.44
N GLU A 169 0.98 -8.84 -7.22
CA GLU A 169 2.20 -9.66 -7.21
C GLU A 169 3.09 -9.39 -8.43
N GLU A 170 2.51 -9.07 -9.59
CA GLU A 170 3.24 -8.82 -10.83
C GLU A 170 2.62 -7.67 -11.64
N LEU A 171 3.44 -7.02 -12.47
CA LEU A 171 3.01 -6.12 -13.54
C LEU A 171 3.58 -6.58 -14.88
N THR A 172 2.74 -6.56 -15.91
CA THR A 172 3.18 -6.72 -17.31
C THR A 172 2.96 -5.45 -18.12
N ASP A 173 3.81 -5.19 -19.10
CA ASP A 173 3.56 -4.11 -20.07
C ASP A 173 2.49 -4.47 -21.11
N ALA A 174 2.24 -3.56 -22.06
CA ALA A 174 1.30 -3.78 -23.17
C ALA A 174 1.68 -4.91 -24.14
N GLY A 175 2.94 -5.37 -24.12
CA GLY A 175 3.40 -6.55 -24.85
C GLY A 175 3.18 -7.86 -24.09
N GLY A 176 2.73 -7.79 -22.83
CA GLY A 176 2.59 -8.95 -21.95
C GLY A 176 3.90 -9.34 -21.26
N GLU A 177 4.94 -8.52 -21.34
CA GLU A 177 6.22 -8.83 -20.70
C GLU A 177 6.22 -8.40 -19.23
N LEU A 178 6.72 -9.28 -18.35
CA LEU A 178 6.88 -8.99 -16.92
C LEU A 178 7.88 -7.84 -16.71
N VAL A 179 7.43 -6.75 -16.09
CA VAL A 179 8.21 -5.53 -15.80
C VAL A 179 8.37 -5.24 -14.31
N TRP A 180 7.54 -5.79 -13.44
CA TRP A 180 7.68 -5.66 -11.99
C TRP A 180 7.12 -6.90 -11.30
N GLN A 181 7.71 -7.28 -10.17
CA GLN A 181 7.24 -8.37 -9.35
C GLN A 181 7.50 -8.11 -7.86
N ALA A 182 6.68 -8.70 -7.00
CA ALA A 182 6.84 -8.66 -5.56
C ALA A 182 6.42 -9.97 -4.88
N ARG A 183 6.91 -10.16 -3.66
CA ARG A 183 6.53 -11.26 -2.76
C ARG A 183 6.29 -10.72 -1.37
N TYR A 184 5.21 -11.15 -0.73
CA TYR A 184 4.75 -10.58 0.54
C TYR A 184 4.68 -11.61 1.67
N LYS A 185 4.88 -11.13 2.89
CA LYS A 185 4.45 -11.82 4.12
C LYS A 185 2.94 -11.74 4.27
N VAL A 186 2.37 -12.60 5.12
CA VAL A 186 0.92 -12.70 5.36
C VAL A 186 0.26 -11.36 5.70
N TRP A 187 0.94 -10.47 6.43
CA TRP A 187 0.42 -9.17 6.83
C TRP A 187 0.78 -8.01 5.89
N GLY A 188 1.20 -8.31 4.65
CA GLY A 188 1.39 -7.32 3.58
C GLY A 188 2.79 -6.68 3.52
N ASN A 189 3.72 -7.13 4.37
CA ASN A 189 5.11 -6.70 4.32
C ASN A 189 5.82 -7.29 3.09
N ALA A 190 6.39 -6.45 2.22
CA ALA A 190 7.14 -6.92 1.05
C ALA A 190 8.50 -7.51 1.48
N VAL A 191 8.79 -8.74 1.01
CA VAL A 191 10.07 -9.43 1.23
C VAL A 191 10.98 -9.29 0.02
N GLN A 192 10.38 -9.19 -1.16
CA GLN A 192 11.04 -8.90 -2.43
C GLN A 192 10.13 -7.96 -3.22
N GLU A 193 10.72 -6.97 -3.86
CA GLU A 193 10.03 -6.03 -4.76
C GLU A 193 11.08 -5.50 -5.75
N GLU A 194 10.87 -5.70 -7.05
CA GLU A 194 11.81 -5.24 -8.06
C GLU A 194 11.15 -4.92 -9.40
N TRP A 195 11.69 -3.90 -10.08
CA TRP A 195 11.43 -3.65 -11.49
C TRP A 195 12.38 -4.48 -12.34
N VAL A 196 11.83 -5.33 -13.19
CA VAL A 196 12.57 -6.25 -14.06
C VAL A 196 12.99 -5.50 -15.32
N ALA A 197 14.21 -4.98 -15.32
CA ALA A 197 14.82 -4.41 -16.53
C ALA A 197 15.34 -5.53 -17.44
N ARG A 198 14.49 -6.17 -18.23
CA ARG A 198 14.98 -7.09 -19.28
C ARG A 198 15.54 -6.29 -20.45
N LYS A 199 16.81 -6.52 -20.78
CA LYS A 199 17.31 -6.22 -22.13
C LYS A 199 16.49 -7.09 -23.10
N PRO A 200 15.88 -6.54 -24.16
CA PRO A 200 15.08 -7.33 -25.07
C PRO A 200 15.93 -8.48 -25.61
N GLN A 201 15.54 -9.71 -25.27
CA GLN A 201 16.17 -10.90 -25.83
C GLN A 201 15.65 -11.01 -27.26
N ARG A 202 16.36 -10.34 -28.18
CA ARG A 202 16.04 -10.32 -29.61
C ARG A 202 15.81 -11.75 -30.09
N SER A 203 14.60 -12.03 -30.57
CA SER A 203 14.42 -13.07 -31.58
C SER A 203 15.30 -12.71 -32.78
N ILE A 204 16.09 -13.67 -33.26
CA ILE A 204 16.87 -13.52 -34.49
C ILE A 204 15.86 -13.21 -35.61
N PRO A 205 15.97 -12.09 -36.34
CA PRO A 205 15.04 -11.84 -37.44
C PRO A 205 15.27 -12.91 -38.51
N ALA A 206 14.19 -13.50 -39.01
CA ALA A 206 14.23 -14.09 -40.34
C ALA A 206 14.61 -12.96 -41.32
N TRP A 207 15.57 -13.22 -42.20
CA TRP A 207 16.10 -12.24 -43.14
C TRP A 207 14.96 -11.65 -43.99
N GLY A 208 14.62 -10.36 -43.78
CA GLY A 208 13.69 -9.62 -44.64
C GLY A 208 12.62 -8.77 -43.95
N GLU A 209 12.39 -8.88 -42.65
CA GLU A 209 11.39 -8.04 -41.97
C GLU A 209 12.01 -6.77 -41.37
N ALA A 210 11.44 -5.62 -41.72
CA ALA A 210 11.83 -4.33 -41.16
C ALA A 210 11.55 -4.32 -39.65
N GLN A 211 12.61 -4.13 -38.87
CA GLN A 211 12.55 -4.06 -37.42
C GLN A 211 11.88 -2.75 -36.99
N PHE A 212 10.66 -2.83 -36.44
CA PHE A 212 10.21 -1.83 -35.48
C PHE A 212 10.84 -2.21 -34.14
N SER A 213 11.93 -1.51 -33.77
CA SER A 213 12.46 -1.62 -32.42
C SER A 213 11.39 -1.16 -31.44
N ALA A 214 10.89 -2.06 -30.59
CA ALA A 214 10.15 -1.64 -29.41
C ALA A 214 11.02 -0.62 -28.65
N PRO A 215 10.53 0.59 -28.38
CA PRO A 215 11.33 1.58 -27.67
C PRO A 215 11.66 1.03 -26.29
N THR A 216 12.94 0.98 -25.96
CA THR A 216 13.40 0.84 -24.57
C THR A 216 12.74 1.96 -23.77
N PRO A 217 12.06 1.71 -22.64
CA PRO A 217 11.50 2.80 -21.86
C PRO A 217 12.65 3.74 -21.46
N PRO A 218 12.65 5.01 -21.90
CA PRO A 218 13.70 5.96 -21.53
C PRO A 218 13.61 6.39 -20.06
N HIS A 219 12.62 5.87 -19.32
CA HIS A 219 12.24 6.29 -17.98
C HIS A 219 12.13 5.06 -17.07
N VAL A 220 12.79 5.12 -15.90
CA VAL A 220 12.58 4.14 -14.83
C VAL A 220 11.17 4.39 -14.27
N PRO A 221 10.25 3.42 -14.34
CA PRO A 221 8.88 3.63 -13.88
C PRO A 221 8.82 4.02 -12.41
N ARG A 222 7.82 4.83 -12.04
CA ARG A 222 7.58 5.19 -10.63
C ARG A 222 7.24 3.93 -9.82
N PRO A 223 7.62 3.88 -8.53
CA PRO A 223 7.34 2.73 -7.67
C PRO A 223 5.87 2.34 -7.67
N GLN A 224 5.59 1.05 -7.54
CA GLN A 224 4.23 0.54 -7.38
C GLN A 224 3.85 0.49 -5.88
N ASN A 225 2.86 1.28 -5.47
CA ASN A 225 2.51 1.50 -4.06
C ASN A 225 1.24 0.78 -3.58
N PHE A 226 0.37 0.21 -4.43
CA PHE A 226 -0.80 -0.52 -3.92
C PHE A 226 -0.41 -1.76 -3.11
N ARG A 227 -1.17 -2.02 -2.05
CA ARG A 227 -1.02 -3.19 -1.17
C ARG A 227 -2.34 -3.95 -1.16
N PHE A 228 -2.84 -4.41 0.00
CA PHE A 228 -4.18 -4.99 0.04
C PHE A 228 -5.20 -4.03 -0.58
N GLN A 229 -6.33 -4.53 -1.05
CA GLN A 229 -7.37 -3.69 -1.65
C GLN A 229 -7.70 -2.45 -0.81
N GLY A 230 -7.62 -1.27 -1.44
CA GLY A 230 -7.79 0.04 -0.80
C GLY A 230 -6.57 0.58 -0.04
N GLN A 231 -5.45 -0.16 0.01
CA GLN A 231 -4.23 0.25 0.69
C GLN A 231 -3.20 0.89 -0.25
N TYR A 232 -2.59 1.95 0.25
CA TYR A 232 -1.49 2.64 -0.39
C TYR A 232 -0.23 2.66 0.50
N LEU A 233 0.89 2.10 0.05
CA LEU A 233 2.16 2.16 0.79
C LEU A 233 2.79 3.55 0.72
N ASP A 234 2.94 4.19 1.88
CA ASP A 234 3.83 5.33 2.04
C ASP A 234 5.24 4.85 2.36
N ARG A 235 6.09 4.80 1.33
CA ARG A 235 7.46 4.28 1.45
C ARG A 235 8.32 5.03 2.46
N GLU A 236 8.02 6.30 2.67
CA GLU A 236 8.74 7.19 3.59
C GLU A 236 8.56 6.76 5.06
N THR A 237 7.39 6.21 5.39
CA THR A 237 7.03 5.78 6.75
C THR A 237 7.08 4.25 6.88
N GLY A 238 6.73 3.53 5.82
CA GLY A 238 6.48 2.08 5.80
C GLY A 238 5.04 1.72 6.18
N LEU A 239 4.19 2.71 6.45
CA LEU A 239 2.78 2.49 6.76
C LEU A 239 1.95 2.40 5.49
N HIS A 240 0.85 1.67 5.55
CA HIS A 240 -0.13 1.61 4.48
C HIS A 240 -1.31 2.52 4.82
N TYR A 241 -1.66 3.46 3.96
CA TYR A 241 -2.82 4.30 4.09
C TYR A 241 -4.09 3.58 3.62
N ASN A 242 -5.09 3.50 4.50
CA ASN A 242 -6.45 3.02 4.23
C ASN A 242 -7.42 4.16 4.54
N THR A 243 -7.71 5.05 3.61
CA THR A 243 -8.65 6.20 3.72
C THR A 243 -8.74 6.90 5.09
N PHE A 244 -9.40 6.31 6.09
CA PHE A 244 -9.54 6.86 7.45
C PHE A 244 -8.47 6.45 8.47
N ARG A 245 -7.64 5.44 8.18
CA ARG A 245 -6.62 4.92 9.10
C ARG A 245 -5.31 4.58 8.39
N PHE A 246 -4.24 4.46 9.17
CA PHE A 246 -2.95 3.94 8.72
C PHE A 246 -2.71 2.56 9.32
N TYR A 247 -2.37 1.61 8.47
CA TYR A 247 -2.07 0.23 8.79
C TYR A 247 -0.55 0.03 8.89
N ASP A 248 -0.13 -0.68 9.93
CA ASP A 248 1.26 -1.08 10.15
C ASP A 248 1.43 -2.57 9.77
N PRO A 249 2.06 -2.88 8.62
CA PRO A 249 2.24 -4.26 8.15
C PRO A 249 3.17 -5.08 9.06
N ASP A 250 3.99 -4.44 9.90
CA ASP A 250 4.81 -5.15 10.89
C ASP A 250 3.95 -5.78 11.99
N LEU A 251 2.77 -5.20 12.24
CA LEU A 251 1.88 -5.59 13.33
C LEU A 251 0.59 -6.25 12.87
N GLY A 252 0.25 -6.17 11.58
CA GLY A 252 -1.01 -6.66 11.07
C GLY A 252 -2.22 -5.83 11.54
N ARG A 253 -2.03 -4.54 11.83
CA ARG A 253 -3.06 -3.73 12.52
C ARG A 253 -2.98 -2.23 12.24
N PHE A 254 -4.04 -1.50 12.57
CA PHE A 254 -4.08 -0.04 12.49
C PHE A 254 -3.35 0.64 13.65
N ILE A 255 -2.81 1.84 13.40
CA ILE A 255 -2.07 2.63 14.40
C ILE A 255 -2.97 3.57 15.22
N THR A 256 -4.24 3.69 14.85
CA THR A 256 -5.28 4.43 15.56
C THR A 256 -6.47 3.53 15.86
N THR A 257 -7.28 3.92 16.84
CA THR A 257 -8.57 3.28 17.11
C THR A 257 -9.55 3.49 15.96
N ASP A 258 -10.48 2.55 15.80
CA ASP A 258 -11.53 2.65 14.80
C ASP A 258 -12.39 3.92 14.98
N PRO A 259 -12.49 4.81 13.98
CA PRO A 259 -13.33 6.00 14.04
C PRO A 259 -14.81 5.70 14.34
N ILE A 260 -15.32 4.54 13.92
CA ILE A 260 -16.71 4.13 14.24
C ILE A 260 -16.81 3.42 15.60
N SER A 261 -15.73 3.42 16.39
CA SER A 261 -15.67 2.93 17.76
C SER A 261 -16.11 1.45 17.85
N LEU A 262 -16.85 1.08 18.90
CA LEU A 262 -17.27 -0.31 19.15
C LEU A 262 -18.17 -0.90 18.04
N ARG A 263 -18.69 -0.09 17.11
CA ARG A 263 -19.37 -0.62 15.91
C ARG A 263 -18.44 -1.43 15.03
N GLY A 264 -17.13 -1.14 15.07
CA GLY A 264 -16.11 -1.93 14.38
C GLY A 264 -15.57 -3.13 15.15
N GLY A 265 -16.11 -3.37 16.35
CA GLY A 265 -15.78 -4.52 17.18
C GLY A 265 -15.01 -4.14 18.44
N ILE A 266 -14.63 -5.16 19.21
CA ILE A 266 -14.03 -5.00 20.54
C ILE A 266 -12.53 -4.72 20.52
N ASN A 267 -11.84 -5.03 19.40
CA ASN A 267 -10.44 -4.69 19.20
C ASN A 267 -10.35 -3.56 18.18
N LEU A 268 -10.27 -2.32 18.68
CA LEU A 268 -10.36 -1.10 17.88
C LEU A 268 -9.18 -0.86 16.92
N TYR A 269 -8.10 -1.63 17.03
CA TYR A 269 -6.94 -1.51 16.15
C TYR A 269 -6.87 -2.63 15.11
N LYS A 270 -7.78 -3.61 15.17
CA LYS A 270 -7.75 -4.77 14.29
C LYS A 270 -7.93 -4.34 12.83
N TYR A 271 -7.17 -4.95 11.92
CA TYR A 271 -7.41 -4.80 10.49
C TYR A 271 -8.64 -5.61 10.07
N THR A 272 -8.47 -6.92 9.90
CA THR A 272 -9.55 -7.85 9.58
C THR A 272 -9.37 -9.18 10.32
N PRO A 273 -10.40 -10.03 10.40
CA PRO A 273 -10.26 -11.37 10.99
C PRO A 273 -9.26 -12.26 10.26
N ASN A 274 -9.19 -12.16 8.93
CA ASN A 274 -8.28 -12.91 8.09
C ASN A 274 -7.92 -12.08 6.84
N PRO A 275 -6.66 -11.62 6.68
CA PRO A 275 -6.27 -10.71 5.60
C PRO A 275 -6.34 -11.36 4.20
N ILE A 276 -6.44 -12.69 4.10
CA ILE A 276 -6.54 -13.40 2.83
C ILE A 276 -7.94 -13.27 2.20
N SER A 277 -8.98 -13.18 3.03
CA SER A 277 -10.39 -13.22 2.56
C SER A 277 -11.25 -12.08 3.09
N TRP A 278 -10.72 -11.20 3.94
CA TRP A 278 -11.42 -10.05 4.49
C TRP A 278 -10.64 -8.79 4.18
N ILE A 279 -11.33 -7.85 3.55
CA ILE A 279 -10.78 -6.62 3.00
C ILE A 279 -11.49 -5.42 3.64
N ASP A 280 -10.71 -4.52 4.22
CA ASP A 280 -11.19 -3.25 4.82
C ASP A 280 -10.58 -2.05 4.03
N PRO A 281 -11.17 -1.64 2.89
CA PRO A 281 -10.60 -0.60 2.03
C PRO A 281 -10.60 0.77 2.69
N TRP A 282 -11.62 1.07 3.50
CA TRP A 282 -11.77 2.37 4.13
C TRP A 282 -11.01 2.48 5.45
N GLY A 283 -10.61 1.34 6.02
CA GLY A 283 -10.07 1.30 7.37
C GLY A 283 -11.18 1.63 8.37
N LEU A 284 -12.37 1.07 8.22
CA LEU A 284 -13.45 1.12 9.21
C LEU A 284 -13.92 -0.31 9.39
N THR A 285 -13.45 -1.00 10.42
CA THR A 285 -13.73 -2.44 10.53
C THR A 285 -15.25 -2.60 10.72
N GLY A 286 -15.92 -3.46 9.94
CA GLY A 286 -17.37 -3.65 10.03
C GLY A 286 -18.11 -3.44 8.71
N PHE A 287 -19.36 -3.92 8.63
CA PHE A 287 -20.21 -3.87 7.41
C PHE A 287 -19.61 -4.61 6.19
N PHE A 288 -19.08 -5.81 6.41
CA PHE A 288 -18.63 -6.65 5.30
C PHE A 288 -19.80 -7.34 4.62
N THR A 289 -19.84 -7.26 3.30
CA THR A 289 -20.73 -8.04 2.45
C THR A 289 -19.95 -9.19 1.80
N PRO A 290 -20.49 -10.42 1.79
CA PRO A 290 -19.85 -11.53 1.09
C PRO A 290 -19.96 -11.29 -0.41
N SER A 291 -18.81 -11.25 -1.08
CA SER A 291 -18.68 -11.30 -2.54
C SER A 291 -18.23 -12.70 -2.94
N VAL A 292 -18.98 -13.33 -3.84
CA VAL A 292 -18.74 -14.71 -4.26
C VAL A 292 -18.20 -14.72 -5.68
N PHE A 293 -16.96 -15.17 -5.83
CA PHE A 293 -16.31 -15.34 -7.12
C PHE A 293 -16.37 -16.80 -7.52
N THR A 294 -16.80 -17.07 -8.76
CA THR A 294 -16.76 -18.42 -9.34
C THR A 294 -15.67 -18.43 -10.41
N ALA A 295 -14.61 -19.20 -10.15
CA ALA A 295 -13.54 -19.39 -11.10
C ALA A 295 -14.06 -20.17 -12.34
N PRO A 296 -13.42 -20.01 -13.52
CA PRO A 296 -13.76 -20.80 -14.71
C PRO A 296 -13.70 -22.33 -14.49
N SER A 297 -12.96 -22.79 -13.48
CA SER A 297 -12.89 -24.18 -13.05
C SER A 297 -14.13 -24.68 -12.30
N GLY A 298 -15.07 -23.80 -11.95
CA GLY A 298 -16.24 -24.09 -11.11
C GLY A 298 -15.98 -23.94 -9.61
N SER A 299 -14.75 -23.62 -9.19
CA SER A 299 -14.45 -23.35 -7.78
C SER A 299 -15.05 -22.03 -7.32
N THR A 300 -15.67 -22.02 -6.14
CA THR A 300 -16.25 -20.81 -5.55
C THR A 300 -15.37 -20.30 -4.41
N HIS A 301 -15.05 -18.99 -4.43
CA HIS A 301 -14.29 -18.31 -3.40
C HIS A 301 -15.11 -17.14 -2.83
N THR A 302 -15.15 -17.02 -1.51
CA THR A 302 -15.87 -15.92 -0.83
C THR A 302 -14.86 -14.94 -0.25
N VAL A 303 -14.99 -13.68 -0.64
CA VAL A 303 -14.26 -12.54 -0.07
C VAL A 303 -15.26 -11.63 0.64
N TYR A 304 -14.88 -11.07 1.78
CA TYR A 304 -15.68 -10.17 2.57
C TYR A 304 -15.14 -8.75 2.41
N GLN A 305 -15.93 -7.85 1.81
CA GLN A 305 -15.53 -6.46 1.54
C GLN A 305 -16.65 -5.48 1.88
N GLN A 306 -16.29 -4.23 2.18
CA GLN A 306 -17.25 -3.14 2.32
C GLN A 306 -17.85 -2.78 0.97
N ALA A 307 -19.12 -2.34 0.96
CA ALA A 307 -19.80 -1.95 -0.26
C ALA A 307 -19.10 -0.74 -0.89
N ILE A 308 -18.91 -0.80 -2.20
CA ILE A 308 -18.36 0.29 -3.02
C ILE A 308 -19.56 1.04 -3.60
N ASP A 309 -19.60 2.36 -3.40
CA ASP A 309 -20.67 3.25 -3.86
C ASP A 309 -20.55 3.59 -5.36
#